data_AF-A0A9W8FK33-F1
#
_entry.id   AF-A0A9W8FK33-F1
#
_cell.length_a   1.000
_cell.length_b   1.000
_cell.length_c   1.000
_cell.angle_alpha   90.00
_cell.angle_beta   90.00
_cell.angle_gamma   90.00
#
_symmetry.space_group_name_H-M   'P 1'
#
loop_
_entity.id
_entity.type
_entity.pdbx_description
1 polymer ?
#
loop_
_entity_poly.entity_id
_entity_poly.type
_entity_poly.pdbx_seq_one_letter_code
_entity_poly.pdbx_strand_id
1 'polypeptide(L)'
;MEKQDVDDAVNMEHISQIKHEYQLQRSHAQNIWGNEFWKNNSQISPVRGSLSVWELSVDDIGLAYFHGTSTPTNGVNESEVVSAQMKHLGRTPGNVVPVVCQKWLTGHPKGPAAMFMLNGVLRCLRTGIIPGNRNADNTDSKLKKYDYALYMSKSIQTPGIKAAMLMSFGFGQVGRELLIIHPDCLLAILHHNELNEYNWKLAVNHAKPYRYW
;
A
#
# COMPACT_ATOMS: atom_id res chain seq x y z
N MET A 1 51.48 27.37 14.88
CA MET A 1 50.05 27.24 15.23
C MET A 1 49.23 26.97 13.97
N GLU A 2 49.37 27.78 12.92
CA GLU A 2 48.56 27.71 11.68
C GLU A 2 48.59 26.39 10.89
N LYS A 3 49.72 25.64 10.87
CA LYS A 3 49.79 24.35 10.15
C LYS A 3 48.98 23.23 10.81
N GLN A 4 48.93 23.20 12.14
CA GLN A 4 48.28 22.13 12.88
C GLN A 4 46.75 22.26 12.80
N ASP A 5 46.25 23.49 12.83
CA ASP A 5 44.81 23.78 12.66
C ASP A 5 44.30 23.45 11.25
N VAL A 6 45.15 23.60 10.22
CA VAL A 6 44.84 23.22 8.82
C VAL A 6 44.84 21.70 8.65
N ASP A 7 45.83 21.01 9.23
CA ASP A 7 45.89 19.54 9.20
C ASP A 7 44.70 18.90 9.96
N ASP A 8 44.27 19.51 11.07
CA ASP A 8 43.09 19.07 11.83
C ASP A 8 41.78 19.31 11.07
N ALA A 9 41.66 20.42 10.34
CA ALA A 9 40.49 20.70 9.50
C ALA A 9 40.36 19.71 8.33
N VAL A 10 41.48 19.40 7.64
CA VAL A 10 41.51 18.40 6.56
C VAL A 10 41.18 17.00 7.08
N ASN A 11 41.70 16.64 8.25
CA ASN A 11 41.37 15.36 8.90
C ASN A 11 39.87 15.27 9.26
N MET A 12 39.27 16.35 9.74
CA MET A 12 37.83 16.39 10.04
C MET A 12 36.96 16.27 8.78
N GLU A 13 37.37 16.89 7.67
CA GLU A 13 36.68 16.74 6.38
C GLU A 13 36.74 15.30 5.87
N HIS A 14 37.93 14.67 5.88
CA HIS A 14 38.08 13.26 5.48
C HIS A 14 37.26 12.32 6.37
N ILE A 15 37.22 12.53 7.69
CA ILE A 15 36.38 11.75 8.61
C ILE A 15 34.90 11.92 8.26
N SER A 16 34.46 13.13 7.92
CA SER A 16 33.09 13.41 7.49
C SER A 16 32.74 12.66 6.20
N GLN A 17 33.64 12.68 5.21
CA GLN A 17 33.48 11.95 3.95
C GLN A 17 33.39 10.44 4.17
N ILE A 18 34.28 9.86 5.00
CA ILE A 18 34.24 8.43 5.33
C ILE A 18 32.93 8.07 6.04
N LYS A 19 32.45 8.90 6.96
CA LYS A 19 31.14 8.69 7.62
C LYS A 19 29.99 8.75 6.62
N HIS A 20 30.04 9.66 5.66
CA HIS A 20 29.04 9.76 4.60
C HIS A 20 29.02 8.50 3.73
N GLU A 21 30.19 8.07 3.25
CA GLU A 21 30.32 6.84 2.45
C GLU A 21 29.85 5.60 3.21
N TYR A 22 30.17 5.51 4.51
CA TYR A 22 29.65 4.44 5.37
C TYR A 22 28.11 4.42 5.39
N GLN A 23 27.45 5.57 5.56
CA GLN A 23 25.98 5.62 5.57
C GLN A 23 25.38 5.26 4.21
N LEU A 24 26.00 5.70 3.12
CA LEU A 24 25.58 5.34 1.76
C LEU A 24 25.67 3.83 1.53
N GLN A 25 26.82 3.22 1.84
CA GLN A 25 27.02 1.78 1.66
C GLN A 25 26.06 0.96 2.52
N ARG A 26 25.82 1.38 3.77
CA ARG A 26 24.84 0.75 4.66
C ARG A 26 23.42 0.83 4.09
N SER A 27 23.00 1.99 3.61
CA SER A 27 21.69 2.19 2.97
C SER A 27 21.56 1.38 1.67
N HIS A 28 22.62 1.31 0.87
CA HIS A 28 22.63 0.53 -0.36
C HIS A 28 22.47 -0.97 -0.09
N ALA A 29 23.21 -1.51 0.89
CA ALA A 29 23.05 -2.89 1.32
C ALA A 29 21.64 -3.17 1.83
N GLN A 30 21.07 -2.27 2.64
CA GLN A 30 19.68 -2.38 3.11
C GLN A 30 18.68 -2.39 1.95
N ASN A 31 18.90 -1.57 0.92
CA ASN A 31 18.05 -1.58 -0.27
C ASN A 31 18.15 -2.90 -1.03
N ILE A 32 19.36 -3.41 -1.28
CA ILE A 32 19.56 -4.67 -2.02
C ILE A 32 18.87 -5.83 -1.31
N TRP A 33 19.06 -5.95 0.00
CA TRP A 33 18.63 -7.14 0.75
C TRP A 33 17.24 -7.01 1.37
N GLY A 34 16.77 -5.78 1.62
CA GLY A 34 15.48 -5.52 2.26
C GLY A 34 14.40 -5.02 1.30
N ASN A 35 14.71 -4.01 0.47
CA ASN A 35 13.67 -3.29 -0.27
C ASN A 35 13.51 -3.75 -1.72
N GLU A 36 14.63 -4.10 -2.38
CA GLU A 36 14.73 -4.24 -3.83
C GLU A 36 15.16 -5.63 -4.30
N PHE A 37 15.29 -6.60 -3.39
CA PHE A 37 15.74 -7.97 -3.69
C PHE A 37 14.91 -8.68 -4.79
N TRP A 38 13.69 -8.22 -5.02
CA TRP A 38 12.76 -8.75 -6.01
C TRP A 38 12.78 -8.02 -7.36
N LYS A 39 13.44 -6.85 -7.47
CA LYS A 39 13.53 -6.12 -8.73
C LYS A 39 14.32 -6.93 -9.76
N ASN A 40 13.81 -6.97 -11.00
CA ASN A 40 14.41 -7.73 -12.11
C ASN A 40 14.59 -9.24 -11.84
N ASN A 41 13.86 -9.81 -10.89
CA ASN A 41 13.87 -11.24 -10.62
C ASN A 41 12.67 -11.92 -11.27
N SER A 42 12.89 -12.78 -12.26
CA SER A 42 11.82 -13.48 -12.99
C SER A 42 11.05 -14.49 -12.14
N GLN A 43 11.59 -14.91 -10.99
CA GLN A 43 10.96 -15.87 -10.09
C GLN A 43 10.07 -15.20 -9.03
N ILE A 44 10.21 -13.88 -8.83
CA ILE A 44 9.47 -13.14 -7.81
C ILE A 44 8.60 -12.10 -8.51
N SER A 45 7.27 -12.27 -8.45
CA SER A 45 6.37 -11.24 -8.98
C SER A 45 6.50 -9.94 -8.17
N PRO A 46 6.29 -8.77 -8.78
CA PRO A 46 6.33 -7.49 -8.07
C PRO A 46 5.40 -7.42 -6.86
N VAL A 47 4.21 -8.05 -6.95
CA VAL A 47 3.25 -8.13 -5.83
C VAL A 47 3.83 -8.94 -4.67
N ARG A 48 4.35 -10.14 -4.95
CA ARG A 48 4.96 -10.99 -3.91
C ARG A 48 6.18 -10.31 -3.31
N GLY A 49 7.07 -9.78 -4.14
CA GLY A 49 8.26 -9.06 -3.71
C GLY A 49 7.93 -7.91 -2.76
N SER A 50 7.01 -7.02 -3.17
CA SER A 50 6.61 -5.84 -2.38
C SER A 50 5.96 -6.22 -1.04
N LEU A 51 5.18 -7.29 -0.99
CA LEU A 51 4.58 -7.81 0.26
C LEU A 51 5.66 -8.40 1.17
N SER A 52 6.57 -9.20 0.61
CA SER A 52 7.59 -9.92 1.38
C SER A 52 8.65 -9.00 2.01
N VAL A 53 8.85 -7.78 1.49
CA VAL A 53 9.63 -6.73 2.19
C VAL A 53 9.13 -6.52 3.63
N TRP A 54 7.82 -6.70 3.85
CA TRP A 54 7.14 -6.47 5.13
C TRP A 54 6.68 -7.76 5.80
N GLU A 55 7.28 -8.90 5.43
CA GLU A 55 6.88 -10.24 5.91
C GLU A 55 5.41 -10.59 5.64
N LEU A 56 4.84 -9.99 4.58
CA LEU A 56 3.49 -10.29 4.14
C LEU A 56 3.50 -11.24 2.94
N SER A 57 2.40 -11.96 2.80
CA SER A 57 2.11 -12.83 1.68
C SER A 57 0.89 -12.32 0.92
N VAL A 58 0.59 -12.95 -0.21
CA VAL A 58 -0.60 -12.61 -0.99
C VAL A 58 -1.88 -12.85 -0.18
N ASP A 59 -1.88 -13.71 0.84
CA ASP A 59 -3.02 -13.94 1.74
C ASP A 59 -3.31 -12.77 2.70
N ASP A 60 -2.37 -11.84 2.88
CA ASP A 60 -2.51 -10.69 3.77
C ASP A 60 -3.20 -9.48 3.09
N ILE A 61 -3.47 -9.56 1.79
CA ILE A 61 -4.28 -8.57 1.08
C ILE A 61 -5.72 -8.67 1.59
N GLY A 62 -6.18 -7.68 2.35
CA GLY A 62 -7.45 -7.71 3.05
C GLY A 62 -8.61 -7.07 2.29
N LEU A 63 -8.34 -6.29 1.24
CA LEU A 63 -9.37 -5.69 0.38
C LEU A 63 -8.79 -5.19 -0.95
N ALA A 64 -9.66 -5.01 -1.94
CA ALA A 64 -9.34 -4.38 -3.20
C ALA A 64 -10.33 -3.25 -3.54
N TYR A 65 -9.81 -2.04 -3.74
CA TYR A 65 -10.56 -0.94 -4.31
C TYR A 65 -10.56 -1.05 -5.83
N PHE A 66 -11.73 -1.27 -6.40
CA PHE A 66 -11.92 -1.35 -7.83
C PHE A 66 -12.19 0.02 -8.41
N HIS A 67 -11.76 0.22 -9.65
CA HIS A 67 -12.17 1.36 -10.44
C HIS A 67 -13.70 1.39 -10.56
N GLY A 68 -14.37 0.26 -10.81
CA GLY A 68 -15.81 0.10 -10.58
C GLY A 68 -16.68 1.20 -11.18
N THR A 69 -16.58 1.47 -12.48
CA THR A 69 -17.27 2.59 -13.15
C THR A 69 -18.73 2.37 -13.49
N SER A 70 -19.35 1.30 -12.97
CA SER A 70 -20.72 0.89 -13.31
C SER A 70 -20.94 0.66 -14.81
N THR A 71 -19.89 0.38 -15.57
CA THR A 71 -19.98 0.01 -16.99
C THR A 71 -20.01 -1.52 -17.15
N PRO A 72 -20.67 -2.07 -18.19
CA PRO A 72 -20.88 -3.52 -18.31
C PRO A 72 -19.60 -4.36 -18.36
N THR A 73 -18.53 -3.81 -18.95
CA THR A 73 -17.29 -4.55 -19.20
C THR A 73 -16.25 -4.36 -18.09
N ASN A 74 -16.16 -3.15 -17.51
CA ASN A 74 -15.12 -2.85 -16.54
C ASN A 74 -15.22 -3.72 -15.29
N GLY A 75 -16.43 -3.90 -14.74
CA GLY A 75 -16.63 -4.75 -13.56
C GLY A 75 -16.16 -6.20 -13.79
N VAL A 76 -16.46 -6.77 -14.95
CA VAL A 76 -16.03 -8.14 -15.31
C VAL A 76 -14.50 -8.22 -15.47
N ASN A 77 -13.90 -7.23 -16.13
CA ASN A 77 -12.46 -7.18 -16.38
C ASN A 77 -11.65 -7.06 -15.07
N GLU A 78 -12.02 -6.14 -14.18
CA GLU A 78 -11.30 -5.95 -12.91
C GLU A 78 -11.34 -7.21 -12.04
N SER A 79 -12.49 -7.87 -12.04
CA SER A 79 -12.71 -9.11 -11.30
C SER A 79 -11.90 -10.27 -11.85
N GLU A 80 -11.75 -10.33 -13.18
CA GLU A 80 -10.88 -11.28 -13.87
C GLU A 80 -9.41 -11.05 -13.53
N VAL A 81 -8.95 -9.79 -13.60
CA VAL A 81 -7.57 -9.42 -13.27
C VAL A 81 -7.23 -9.85 -11.84
N VAL A 82 -8.04 -9.47 -10.85
CA VAL A 82 -7.80 -9.86 -9.45
C VAL A 82 -7.82 -11.37 -9.28
N SER A 83 -8.83 -12.04 -9.83
CA SER A 83 -8.94 -13.49 -9.66
C SER A 83 -7.77 -14.24 -10.29
N ALA A 84 -7.33 -13.80 -11.48
CA ALA A 84 -6.16 -14.35 -12.15
C ALA A 84 -4.88 -14.10 -11.35
N GLN A 85 -4.67 -12.88 -10.84
CA GLN A 85 -3.54 -12.54 -9.98
C GLN A 85 -3.53 -13.39 -8.70
N MET A 86 -4.63 -13.41 -7.93
CA MET A 86 -4.72 -14.17 -6.68
C MET A 86 -4.46 -15.66 -6.92
N LYS A 87 -5.08 -16.24 -7.96
CA LYS A 87 -4.88 -17.64 -8.32
C LYS A 87 -3.43 -17.94 -8.70
N HIS A 88 -2.85 -17.13 -9.59
CA HIS A 88 -1.49 -17.35 -10.08
C HIS A 88 -0.44 -17.18 -8.98
N LEU A 89 -0.66 -16.22 -8.08
CA LEU A 89 0.24 -15.97 -6.96
C LEU A 89 0.08 -16.99 -5.82
N GLY A 90 -0.93 -17.86 -5.88
CA GLY A 90 -1.14 -18.91 -4.90
C GLY A 90 -1.85 -18.43 -3.63
N ARG A 91 -2.75 -17.45 -3.73
CA ARG A 91 -3.70 -17.10 -2.66
C ARG A 91 -4.42 -18.38 -2.23
N THR A 92 -4.59 -18.57 -0.91
CA THR A 92 -5.26 -19.74 -0.36
C THR A 92 -6.72 -19.80 -0.84
N PRO A 93 -7.20 -20.92 -1.42
CA PRO A 93 -8.59 -21.07 -1.82
C PRO A 93 -9.56 -20.80 -0.65
N GLY A 94 -10.61 -20.01 -0.90
CA GLY A 94 -11.56 -19.57 0.11
C GLY A 94 -11.14 -18.31 0.88
N ASN A 95 -9.87 -17.90 0.81
CA ASN A 95 -9.41 -16.62 1.33
C ASN A 95 -9.73 -15.48 0.35
N VAL A 96 -11.00 -15.08 0.32
CA VAL A 96 -11.53 -14.06 -0.60
C VAL A 96 -11.05 -12.65 -0.27
N VAL A 97 -11.04 -11.78 -1.27
CA VAL A 97 -10.71 -10.36 -1.17
C VAL A 97 -12.00 -9.54 -1.29
N PRO A 98 -12.46 -8.89 -0.21
CA PRO A 98 -13.54 -7.92 -0.25
C PRO A 98 -13.27 -6.79 -1.26
N VAL A 99 -14.24 -6.55 -2.14
CA VAL A 99 -14.17 -5.53 -3.19
C VAL A 99 -14.95 -4.28 -2.77
N VAL A 100 -14.30 -3.12 -2.89
CA VAL A 100 -14.92 -1.81 -2.67
C VAL A 100 -15.07 -1.06 -3.99
N CYS A 101 -16.30 -0.68 -4.33
CA CYS A 101 -16.62 0.08 -5.55
C CYS A 101 -17.11 1.50 -5.22
N GLN A 102 -16.23 2.38 -4.71
CA GLN A 102 -16.61 3.70 -4.16
C GLN A 102 -17.46 4.60 -5.08
N LYS A 103 -17.36 4.42 -6.40
CA LYS A 103 -18.07 5.25 -7.39
C LYS A 103 -19.59 5.16 -7.29
N TRP A 104 -20.14 4.15 -6.61
CA TRP A 104 -21.58 4.12 -6.29
C TRP A 104 -22.03 5.36 -5.50
N LEU A 105 -21.14 5.92 -4.67
CA LEU A 105 -21.42 7.08 -3.83
C LEU A 105 -20.88 8.38 -4.42
N THR A 106 -19.68 8.34 -5.00
CA THR A 106 -18.97 9.56 -5.44
C THR A 106 -19.15 9.89 -6.93
N GLY A 107 -19.79 9.01 -7.70
CA GLY A 107 -19.73 9.04 -9.15
C GLY A 107 -18.30 8.83 -9.67
N HIS A 108 -18.08 9.12 -10.96
CA HIS A 108 -16.77 9.02 -11.59
C HIS A 108 -16.17 10.41 -11.90
N PRO A 109 -15.20 10.90 -11.11
CA PRO A 109 -14.67 12.26 -11.30
C PRO A 109 -13.58 12.32 -12.39
N LYS A 110 -13.55 11.39 -13.36
CA LYS A 110 -12.51 11.24 -14.39
C LYS A 110 -11.10 11.10 -13.77
N GLY A 111 -10.22 12.10 -13.98
CA GLY A 111 -8.80 12.08 -13.56
C GLY A 111 -8.55 11.78 -12.07
N PRO A 112 -9.15 12.53 -11.12
CA PRO A 112 -8.95 12.32 -9.68
C PRO A 112 -9.57 11.04 -9.10
N ALA A 113 -10.11 10.13 -9.91
CA ALA A 113 -10.78 8.92 -9.41
C ALA A 113 -9.88 8.07 -8.51
N ALA A 114 -8.61 7.86 -8.88
CA ALA A 114 -7.67 7.09 -8.06
C ALA A 114 -7.35 7.75 -6.71
N MET A 115 -7.29 9.08 -6.67
CA MET A 115 -7.03 9.83 -5.43
C MET A 115 -8.17 9.65 -4.42
N PHE A 116 -9.43 9.70 -4.87
CA PHE A 116 -10.58 9.50 -3.98
C PHE A 116 -10.61 8.07 -3.43
N MET A 117 -10.24 7.09 -4.26
CA MET A 117 -10.11 5.68 -3.88
C MET A 117 -8.97 5.49 -2.89
N LEU A 118 -7.81 6.13 -3.09
CA LEU A 118 -6.69 6.05 -2.17
C LEU A 118 -7.05 6.58 -0.79
N ASN A 119 -7.75 7.72 -0.71
CA ASN A 119 -8.27 8.23 0.56
C ASN A 119 -9.21 7.23 1.24
N GLY A 120 -10.04 6.51 0.46
CA GLY A 120 -10.88 5.42 0.94
C GLY A 120 -10.06 4.27 1.53
N VAL A 121 -9.04 3.81 0.81
CA VAL A 121 -8.11 2.75 1.26
C VAL A 121 -7.43 3.14 2.57
N LEU A 122 -6.86 4.34 2.66
CA LEU A 122 -6.19 4.82 3.88
C LEU A 122 -7.14 4.87 5.07
N ARG A 123 -8.41 5.23 4.86
CA ARG A 123 -9.43 5.15 5.91
C ARG A 123 -9.73 3.71 6.32
N CYS A 124 -9.85 2.79 5.37
CA CYS A 124 -10.08 1.38 5.66
C CYS A 124 -8.94 0.80 6.50
N LEU A 125 -7.68 1.05 6.11
CA LEU A 125 -6.51 0.63 6.86
C LEU A 125 -6.56 1.16 8.31
N ARG A 126 -6.85 2.45 8.48
CA ARG A 126 -6.90 3.08 9.81
C ARG A 126 -8.03 2.59 10.71
N THR A 127 -9.21 2.27 10.16
CA THR A 127 -10.41 1.95 10.98
C THR A 127 -10.77 0.47 11.00
N GLY A 128 -10.19 -0.35 10.12
CA GLY A 128 -10.60 -1.74 9.93
C GLY A 128 -11.99 -1.91 9.30
N ILE A 129 -12.64 -0.82 8.87
CA ILE A 129 -13.98 -0.85 8.26
C ILE A 129 -13.83 -1.00 6.76
N ILE A 130 -14.44 -2.03 6.18
CA ILE A 130 -14.56 -2.18 4.72
C ILE A 130 -15.96 -1.71 4.30
N PRO A 131 -16.08 -0.61 3.54
CA PRO A 131 -17.37 -0.08 3.15
C PRO A 131 -18.03 -0.94 2.06
N GLY A 132 -19.32 -1.27 2.26
CA GLY A 132 -20.12 -1.94 1.25
C GLY A 132 -20.59 -0.99 0.14
N ASN A 133 -21.08 -1.58 -0.95
CA ASN A 133 -21.78 -0.88 -2.02
C ASN A 133 -23.29 -0.92 -1.80
N ARG A 134 -23.89 0.17 -1.31
CA ARG A 134 -25.34 0.21 -1.05
C ARG A 134 -26.20 0.11 -2.31
N ASN A 135 -25.63 0.40 -3.48
CA ASN A 135 -26.30 0.27 -4.77
C ASN A 135 -26.03 -1.10 -5.42
N ALA A 136 -25.36 -2.03 -4.74
CA ALA A 136 -25.27 -3.42 -5.18
C ALA A 136 -26.60 -4.11 -4.88
N ASP A 137 -27.55 -3.95 -5.80
CA ASP A 137 -28.89 -4.53 -5.78
C ASP A 137 -28.83 -6.07 -5.91
N ASN A 138 -28.30 -6.55 -7.03
CA ASN A 138 -28.04 -7.95 -7.29
C ASN A 138 -26.73 -8.07 -8.09
N THR A 139 -25.75 -8.74 -7.51
CA THR A 139 -24.47 -8.97 -8.18
C THR A 139 -24.66 -9.80 -9.44
N ASP A 140 -24.09 -9.36 -10.56
CA ASP A 140 -24.19 -10.06 -11.84
C ASP A 140 -23.68 -11.51 -11.72
N SER A 141 -24.50 -12.47 -12.16
CA SER A 141 -24.17 -13.89 -12.24
C SER A 141 -22.83 -14.19 -12.94
N LYS A 142 -22.40 -13.35 -13.88
CA LYS A 142 -21.10 -13.48 -14.57
C LYS A 142 -19.91 -13.34 -13.62
N LEU A 143 -20.08 -12.67 -12.49
CA LEU A 143 -19.02 -12.48 -11.49
C LEU A 143 -18.85 -13.71 -10.59
N LYS A 144 -19.81 -14.66 -10.59
CA LYS A 144 -19.77 -15.85 -9.74
C LYS A 144 -18.56 -16.76 -9.99
N LYS A 145 -17.99 -16.73 -11.20
CA LYS A 145 -16.80 -17.52 -11.57
C LYS A 145 -15.48 -16.98 -10.98
N TYR A 146 -15.51 -15.81 -10.34
CA TYR A 146 -14.34 -15.14 -9.79
C TYR A 146 -14.21 -15.43 -8.29
N ASP A 147 -13.67 -16.61 -7.97
CA ASP A 147 -13.68 -17.20 -6.63
C ASP A 147 -13.00 -16.36 -5.53
N TYR A 148 -12.12 -15.42 -5.92
CA TYR A 148 -11.36 -14.60 -4.98
C TYR A 148 -11.95 -13.20 -4.75
N ALA A 149 -13.00 -12.80 -5.47
CA ALA A 149 -13.61 -11.48 -5.32
C ALA A 149 -14.92 -11.56 -4.53
N LEU A 150 -15.02 -10.84 -3.41
CA LEU A 150 -16.24 -10.77 -2.60
C LEU A 150 -16.88 -9.39 -2.71
N TYR A 151 -18.09 -9.32 -3.29
CA TYR A 151 -18.86 -8.08 -3.38
C TYR A 151 -19.83 -7.96 -2.21
N MET A 152 -19.78 -6.84 -1.50
CA MET A 152 -20.59 -6.62 -0.30
C MET A 152 -21.53 -5.44 -0.50
N SER A 153 -22.79 -5.60 -0.09
CA SER A 153 -23.77 -4.50 -0.09
C SER A 153 -23.82 -3.70 1.21
N LYS A 154 -23.22 -4.24 2.28
CA LYS A 154 -23.15 -3.64 3.61
C LYS A 154 -21.70 -3.55 4.08
N SER A 155 -21.41 -2.53 4.88
CA SER A 155 -20.09 -2.37 5.48
C SER A 155 -19.85 -3.43 6.55
N ILE A 156 -18.59 -3.85 6.69
CA ILE A 156 -18.17 -4.79 7.73
C ILE A 156 -17.03 -4.17 8.56
N GLN A 157 -17.04 -4.44 9.86
CA GLN A 157 -15.91 -4.18 10.74
C GLN A 157 -15.02 -5.42 10.76
N THR A 158 -13.73 -5.24 10.51
CA THR A 158 -12.72 -6.29 10.63
C THR A 158 -11.84 -6.05 11.85
N PRO A 159 -11.07 -7.04 12.32
CA PRO A 159 -10.04 -6.84 13.34
C PRO A 159 -8.90 -5.90 12.90
N GLY A 160 -8.73 -5.71 11.59
CA GLY A 160 -7.66 -4.91 11.00
C GLY A 160 -7.38 -5.35 9.56
N ILE A 161 -6.72 -4.48 8.78
CA ILE A 161 -6.36 -4.75 7.39
C ILE A 161 -4.86 -4.50 7.24
N LYS A 162 -4.10 -5.54 6.86
CA LYS A 162 -2.63 -5.44 6.71
C LYS A 162 -2.20 -4.83 5.38
N ALA A 163 -2.86 -5.21 4.29
CA ALA A 163 -2.58 -4.68 2.97
C ALA A 163 -3.87 -4.50 2.16
N ALA A 164 -3.86 -3.53 1.25
CA ALA A 164 -4.97 -3.23 0.36
C ALA A 164 -4.46 -3.03 -1.06
N MET A 165 -5.24 -3.46 -2.04
CA MET A 165 -5.00 -3.16 -3.45
C MET A 165 -5.92 -2.03 -3.90
N LEU A 166 -5.46 -1.23 -4.84
CA LEU A 166 -6.26 -0.24 -5.56
C LEU A 166 -5.92 -0.35 -7.03
N MET A 167 -6.92 -0.58 -7.87
CA MET A 167 -6.77 -0.55 -9.32
C MET A 167 -7.58 0.55 -9.96
N SER A 168 -7.02 1.11 -11.02
CA SER A 168 -7.65 2.13 -11.83
C SER A 168 -7.32 1.93 -13.29
N PHE A 169 -8.34 1.94 -14.13
CA PHE A 169 -8.23 1.82 -15.57
C PHE A 169 -8.71 3.11 -16.24
N GLY A 170 -8.08 3.50 -17.33
CA GLY A 170 -8.39 4.68 -18.10
C GLY A 170 -8.36 4.41 -19.61
N PHE A 171 -8.87 5.36 -20.37
CA PHE A 171 -8.82 5.33 -21.83
C PHE A 171 -7.38 5.25 -22.34
N GLY A 172 -7.19 4.63 -23.51
CA GLY A 172 -5.86 4.46 -24.11
C GLY A 172 -5.01 3.39 -23.43
N GLN A 173 -5.64 2.31 -22.94
CA GLN A 173 -4.95 1.17 -22.31
C GLN A 173 -4.11 1.55 -21.08
N VAL A 174 -4.56 2.57 -20.33
CA VAL A 174 -3.87 3.00 -19.11
C VAL A 174 -4.42 2.22 -17.92
N GLY A 175 -3.73 1.15 -17.53
CA GLY A 175 -3.98 0.44 -16.28
C GLY A 175 -2.94 0.79 -15.22
N ARG A 176 -3.37 1.03 -13.98
CA ARG A 176 -2.50 1.23 -12.82
C ARG A 176 -3.04 0.46 -11.62
N GLU A 177 -2.13 -0.11 -10.86
CA GLU A 177 -2.41 -0.83 -9.64
C GLU A 177 -1.47 -0.32 -8.55
N LEU A 178 -2.00 -0.16 -7.34
CA LEU A 178 -1.24 0.20 -6.16
C LEU A 178 -1.47 -0.88 -5.11
N LEU A 179 -0.40 -1.27 -4.45
CA LEU A 179 -0.43 -2.04 -3.22
C LEU A 179 -0.09 -1.10 -2.07
N ILE A 180 -0.96 -1.01 -1.07
CA ILE A 180 -0.83 -0.14 0.08
C ILE A 180 -0.74 -1.02 1.33
N ILE A 181 0.32 -0.84 2.11
CA ILE A 181 0.59 -1.61 3.33
C ILE A 181 0.22 -0.76 4.55
N HIS A 182 -0.27 -1.42 5.62
CA HIS A 182 -0.60 -0.77 6.87
C HIS A 182 0.65 -0.11 7.49
N PRO A 183 0.53 1.12 8.05
CA PRO A 183 1.69 1.85 8.61
C PRO A 183 2.38 1.09 9.75
N ASP A 184 1.68 0.23 10.48
CA ASP A 184 2.28 -0.57 11.56
C ASP A 184 3.41 -1.47 11.06
N CYS A 185 3.37 -1.95 9.81
CA CYS A 185 4.48 -2.71 9.22
C CYS A 185 5.77 -1.88 9.16
N LEU A 186 5.65 -0.59 8.86
CA LEU A 186 6.78 0.35 8.89
C LEU A 186 7.21 0.64 10.32
N LEU A 187 6.26 0.91 11.22
CA LEU A 187 6.59 1.26 12.61
C LEU A 187 7.22 0.09 13.38
N ALA A 188 6.90 -1.15 13.01
CA ALA A 188 7.45 -2.36 13.61
C ALA A 188 8.97 -2.52 13.40
N ILE A 189 9.57 -1.82 12.43
CA ILE A 189 11.03 -1.89 12.19
C ILE A 189 11.83 -0.99 13.13
N LEU A 190 11.17 -0.03 13.78
CA LEU A 190 11.84 0.96 14.64
C LEU A 190 12.20 0.37 15.99
N HIS A 191 13.33 0.79 16.55
CA HIS A 191 13.63 0.48 17.94
C HIS A 191 12.66 1.21 18.88
N HIS A 192 12.44 0.66 20.07
CA HIS A 192 11.48 1.18 21.05
C HIS A 192 11.68 2.69 21.35
N ASN A 193 12.93 3.15 21.45
CA ASN A 193 13.24 4.56 21.69
C ASN A 193 12.87 5.46 20.50
N GLU A 194 13.14 5.01 19.27
CA GLU A 194 12.81 5.74 18.04
C GLU A 194 11.30 5.83 17.85
N LEU A 195 10.58 4.74 18.12
CA LEU A 195 9.12 4.71 18.07
C LEU A 195 8.50 5.66 19.11
N ASN A 196 9.04 5.70 20.33
CA ASN A 196 8.59 6.64 21.35
C ASN A 196 8.84 8.09 20.97
N GLU A 197 10.01 8.40 20.41
CA GLU A 197 10.32 9.74 19.92
C GLU A 197 9.39 10.16 18.77
N TYR A 198 9.15 9.25 17.82
CA TYR A 198 8.18 9.44 16.74
C TYR A 198 6.78 9.73 17.30
N ASN A 199 6.29 8.91 18.24
CA ASN A 199 4.97 9.06 18.84
C ASN A 199 4.83 10.38 19.61
N TRP A 200 5.89 10.82 20.31
CA TRP A 200 5.91 12.11 20.97
C TRP A 200 5.81 13.27 19.96
N LYS A 201 6.62 13.24 18.89
CA LYS A 201 6.57 14.24 17.80
C LYS A 201 5.19 14.26 17.14
N LEU A 202 4.60 13.10 16.89
CA LEU A 202 3.27 12.96 16.31
C LEU A 202 2.19 13.59 17.21
N ALA A 203 2.21 13.30 18.51
CA ALA A 203 1.25 13.85 19.47
C ALA A 203 1.32 15.39 19.53
N VAL A 204 2.52 15.95 19.61
CA VAL A 204 2.74 17.41 19.58
C VAL A 204 2.23 18.02 18.27
N ASN A 205 2.52 17.38 17.13
CA ASN A 205 2.08 17.88 15.83
C ASN A 205 0.58 17.71 15.60
N HIS A 206 -0.07 16.70 16.17
CA HIS A 206 -1.52 16.51 16.07
C HIS A 206 -2.29 17.57 16.87
N ALA A 207 -1.74 18.02 18.00
CA ALA A 207 -2.37 19.06 18.82
C ALA A 207 -2.33 20.46 18.16
N LYS A 208 -1.32 20.75 17.32
CA LYS A 208 -1.17 22.07 16.68
C LYS A 208 -2.37 22.41 15.77
N PRO A 209 -2.77 21.60 14.77
CA PRO A 209 -3.95 21.89 13.95
C PRO A 209 -5.23 21.98 14.76
N TYR A 210 -5.41 21.15 15.80
CA TYR A 210 -6.62 21.19 16.63
C TYR A 210 -6.85 22.56 17.30
N ARG A 211 -5.79 23.34 17.50
CA ARG A 211 -5.91 24.73 17.99
C ARG A 211 -6.43 25.70 16.92
N TYR A 212 -6.20 25.41 15.64
CA TYR A 212 -6.48 26.30 14.51
C TYR A 212 -7.72 25.89 13.70
N TRP A 213 -8.33 24.75 14.01
CA TRP A 213 -9.59 24.24 13.44
C TRP A 213 -10.67 24.22 14.51
#